data_AF-A0A1V5G6J0-F1
#
_entry.id   AF-A0A1V5G6J0-F1
#
_cell.length_a   1.000
_cell.length_b   1.000
_cell.length_c   1.000
_cell.angle_alpha   90.00
_cell.angle_beta   90.00
_cell.angle_gamma   90.00
#
_symmetry.space_group_name_H-M   'P 1'
#
loop_
_entity.id
_entity.type
_entity.pdbx_description
1 polymer ?
#
loop_
_entity_poly.entity_id
_entity_poly.type
_entity_poly.pdbx_seq_one_letter_code
_entity_poly.pdbx_strand_id
1 'polypeptide(L)'
;MPSSHSKAAIDNVLIAFNAIPQEQDEWLSELPGRMPRFGAYKCTDYEFALNRVSEDRGGGTEVWTLLAPGMPRKHFYPRQPKHPLEGPVKGAQLSIVQEGATRIVESAIPWQAIPHVKALRDAGKTVGFSFRVNDDSSNAMMELAMDRSVSKLNSQAFHPDWGGHWANELEFSFEK
;
A
#
# COMPACT_ATOMS: atom_id res chain seq x y z
N MET A 1 12.13 -11.97 38.35
CA MET A 1 12.41 -11.62 36.94
C MET A 1 11.52 -10.44 36.58
N PRO A 2 12.05 -9.26 36.27
CA PRO A 2 11.21 -8.19 35.74
C PRO A 2 10.66 -8.65 34.39
N SER A 3 9.36 -8.49 34.16
CA SER A 3 8.75 -8.76 32.87
C SER A 3 9.38 -7.84 31.83
N SER A 4 10.03 -8.43 30.83
CA SER A 4 10.40 -7.71 29.61
C SER A 4 9.11 -7.18 29.02
N HIS A 5 8.85 -5.87 29.19
CA HIS A 5 7.84 -5.21 28.39
C HIS A 5 8.31 -5.41 26.95
N SER A 6 7.64 -6.29 26.21
CA SER A 6 7.87 -6.40 24.78
C SER A 6 7.67 -5.00 24.23
N LYS A 7 8.71 -4.45 23.59
CA LYS A 7 8.57 -3.23 22.82
C LYS A 7 7.40 -3.50 21.87
N ALA A 8 6.33 -2.70 21.95
CA ALA A 8 5.19 -2.89 21.07
C ALA A 8 5.72 -2.93 19.63
N ALA A 9 5.40 -4.00 18.90
CA ALA A 9 5.87 -4.17 17.54
C ALA A 9 5.46 -2.94 16.71
N ILE A 10 6.43 -2.33 16.04
CA ILE A 10 6.25 -1.11 15.23
C ILE A 10 6.00 -1.46 13.75
N ASP A 11 5.67 -2.72 13.47
CA ASP A 11 5.31 -3.26 12.17
C ASP A 11 4.39 -2.30 11.43
N ASN A 12 4.78 -1.87 10.23
CA ASN A 12 3.92 -1.01 9.45
C ASN A 12 2.92 -1.83 8.62
N VAL A 13 1.78 -1.21 8.33
CA VAL A 13 0.80 -1.73 7.39
C VAL A 13 0.96 -0.94 6.10
N LEU A 14 1.17 -1.62 4.99
CA LEU A 14 1.13 -1.02 3.67
C LEU A 14 -0.28 -1.20 3.09
N ILE A 15 -0.80 -0.18 2.44
CA ILE A 15 -2.06 -0.26 1.69
C ILE A 15 -1.82 0.21 0.27
N ALA A 16 -2.57 -0.34 -0.68
CA ALA A 16 -2.46 0.03 -2.07
C ALA A 16 -3.81 0.07 -2.77
N PHE A 17 -3.93 0.97 -3.74
CA PHE A 17 -5.08 1.08 -4.62
C PHE A 17 -4.67 0.87 -6.07
N ASN A 18 -5.52 0.17 -6.82
CA ASN A 18 -5.48 0.08 -8.27
C ASN A 18 -6.77 0.72 -8.80
N ALA A 19 -6.65 1.89 -9.40
CA ALA A 19 -7.76 2.79 -9.72
C ALA A 19 -7.68 3.41 -11.12
N ILE A 20 -6.52 3.29 -11.78
CA ILE A 20 -6.29 3.75 -13.14
C ILE A 20 -6.38 2.52 -14.04
N PRO A 21 -7.18 2.57 -15.12
CA PRO A 21 -7.22 1.49 -16.09
C PRO A 21 -5.82 1.22 -16.67
N GLN A 22 -5.50 -0.05 -16.91
CA GLN A 22 -4.18 -0.48 -17.34
C GLN A 22 -3.74 0.18 -18.66
N GLU A 23 -4.66 0.48 -19.56
CA GLU A 23 -4.37 1.20 -20.80
C GLU A 23 -3.97 2.68 -20.61
N GLN A 24 -4.09 3.20 -19.38
CA GLN A 24 -3.82 4.59 -19.00
C GLN A 24 -2.69 4.69 -17.97
N ASP A 25 -2.06 3.58 -17.57
CA ASP A 25 -1.11 3.53 -16.46
C ASP A 25 0.35 3.81 -16.84
N GLU A 26 0.58 4.24 -18.09
CA GLU A 26 1.86 4.54 -18.75
C GLU A 26 2.80 3.34 -18.95
N TRP A 27 2.45 2.14 -18.47
CA TRP A 27 3.27 0.95 -18.63
C TRP A 27 2.92 0.21 -19.92
N LEU A 28 3.95 -0.21 -20.67
CA LEU A 28 3.76 -1.10 -21.81
C LEU A 28 3.49 -2.53 -21.31
N SER A 29 2.28 -2.75 -20.81
CA SER A 29 1.87 -4.01 -20.18
C SER A 29 1.31 -5.03 -21.16
N GLU A 30 0.94 -4.58 -22.37
CA GLU A 30 0.34 -5.40 -23.42
C GLU A 30 1.10 -5.22 -24.74
N LEU A 31 1.78 -6.28 -25.17
CA LEU A 31 2.43 -6.32 -26.49
C LEU A 31 1.49 -6.96 -27.51
N PRO A 32 1.42 -6.46 -28.75
CA PRO A 32 0.62 -7.08 -29.80
C PRO A 32 0.91 -8.58 -29.93
N GLY A 33 -0.15 -9.40 -29.93
CA GLY A 33 -0.04 -10.86 -30.04
C GLY A 33 0.32 -11.59 -28.74
N ARG A 34 0.40 -10.91 -27.59
CA ARG A 34 0.50 -11.53 -26.27
C ARG A 34 -0.82 -11.41 -25.50
N MET A 35 -1.08 -12.38 -24.62
CA MET A 35 -2.20 -12.26 -23.68
C MET A 35 -1.97 -11.06 -22.74
N PRO A 36 -3.02 -10.30 -22.40
CA PRO A 36 -2.96 -9.28 -21.36
C PRO A 36 -2.28 -9.78 -20.09
N ARG A 37 -1.43 -8.93 -19.48
CA ARG A 37 -0.74 -9.23 -18.21
C ARG A 37 0.19 -10.45 -18.24
N PHE A 38 0.59 -10.95 -19.42
CA PHE A 38 1.59 -12.03 -19.53
C PHE A 38 3.04 -11.53 -19.24
N GLY A 39 3.28 -10.22 -19.39
CA GLY A 39 4.54 -9.57 -18.99
C GLY A 39 4.46 -8.92 -17.60
N ALA A 40 5.49 -8.16 -17.25
CA ALA A 40 5.43 -7.27 -16.10
C ALA A 40 4.37 -6.18 -16.34
N TYR A 41 3.60 -5.89 -15.30
CA TYR A 41 2.57 -4.86 -15.34
C TYR A 41 2.44 -4.23 -13.96
N LYS A 42 2.00 -2.98 -13.95
CA LYS A 42 1.68 -2.25 -12.72
C LYS A 42 0.35 -2.77 -12.18
N CYS A 43 0.33 -3.18 -10.91
CA CYS A 43 -0.92 -3.59 -10.24
C CYS A 43 -1.30 -2.66 -9.08
N THR A 44 -0.62 -1.53 -8.92
CA THR A 44 -0.89 -0.53 -7.88
C THR A 44 -0.61 0.87 -8.43
N ASP A 45 -1.55 1.79 -8.28
CA ASP A 45 -1.40 3.20 -8.65
C ASP A 45 -1.03 4.09 -7.48
N TYR A 46 -1.53 3.71 -6.31
CA TYR A 46 -1.26 4.38 -5.05
C TYR A 46 -0.75 3.35 -4.06
N GLU A 47 0.29 3.71 -3.31
CA GLU A 47 0.80 2.92 -2.20
C GLU A 47 1.08 3.84 -1.02
N PHE A 48 0.66 3.44 0.18
CA PHE A 48 0.90 4.17 1.41
C PHE A 48 1.44 3.24 2.50
N ALA A 49 2.35 3.75 3.32
CA ALA A 49 2.76 3.11 4.57
C ALA A 49 2.06 3.78 5.75
N LEU A 50 1.36 2.97 6.55
CA LEU A 50 0.73 3.37 7.80
C LEU A 50 1.73 3.11 8.93
N ASN A 51 2.46 4.15 9.32
CA ASN A 51 3.57 4.03 10.26
C ASN A 51 3.19 4.52 11.64
N ARG A 52 3.66 3.79 12.67
CA ARG A 52 3.83 4.34 14.00
C ARG A 52 5.23 4.94 14.09
N VAL A 53 5.32 6.23 14.44
CA VAL A 53 6.59 6.93 14.58
C VAL A 53 7.12 6.69 15.99
N SER A 54 8.40 6.36 16.12
CA SER A 54 9.01 6.13 17.43
C SER A 54 9.16 7.46 18.21
N GLU A 55 9.12 7.38 19.54
CA GLU A 55 9.19 8.57 20.42
C GLU A 55 10.47 9.40 20.19
N ASP A 56 11.61 8.75 19.91
CA ASP A 56 12.89 9.41 19.60
C ASP A 56 12.90 10.12 18.24
N ARG A 57 11.86 9.92 17.43
CA ARG A 57 11.65 10.52 16.10
C ARG A 57 10.45 11.47 16.08
N GLY A 58 9.92 11.85 17.25
CA GLY A 58 8.82 12.79 17.39
C GLY A 58 7.49 12.13 17.78
N GLY A 59 7.43 10.80 17.83
CA GLY A 59 6.24 10.06 18.24
C GLY A 59 5.05 10.21 17.28
N GLY A 60 3.94 9.56 17.63
CA GLY A 60 2.68 9.64 16.88
C GLY A 60 2.57 8.65 15.72
N THR A 61 1.81 9.06 14.70
CA THR A 61 1.47 8.23 13.52
C THR A 61 1.56 9.06 12.24
N GLU A 62 1.85 8.39 11.13
CA GLU A 62 1.86 9.04 9.81
C GLU A 62 1.35 8.08 8.73
N VAL A 63 0.67 8.66 7.73
CA VAL A 63 0.40 7.99 6.46
C VAL A 63 1.42 8.49 5.46
N TRP A 64 2.38 7.66 5.09
CA TRP A 64 3.48 8.03 4.20
C TRP A 64 3.21 7.59 2.77
N THR A 65 3.36 8.50 1.81
CA THR A 65 3.19 8.18 0.38
C THR A 65 4.40 7.42 -0.15
N LEU A 66 4.16 6.20 -0.64
CA LEU A 66 5.14 5.41 -1.36
C LEU A 66 4.98 5.63 -2.86
N LEU A 67 3.79 5.38 -3.40
CA LEU A 67 3.52 5.54 -4.82
C LEU A 67 2.28 6.42 -5.02
N ALA A 68 2.36 7.30 -6.01
CA ALA A 68 1.21 8.03 -6.53
C ALA A 68 1.44 8.34 -8.02
N PRO A 69 0.36 8.60 -8.80
CA PRO A 69 0.49 9.01 -10.20
C PRO A 69 1.36 10.26 -10.36
N GLY A 70 2.22 10.26 -11.38
CA GLY A 70 3.22 11.31 -11.63
C GLY A 70 4.53 11.16 -10.84
N MET A 71 4.65 10.14 -9.98
CA MET A 71 5.92 9.78 -9.35
C MET A 71 6.68 8.75 -10.20
N PRO A 72 8.00 8.87 -10.37
CA PRO A 72 8.79 7.76 -10.87
C PRO A 72 8.75 6.62 -9.86
N ARG A 73 8.58 5.39 -10.34
CA ARG A 73 8.67 4.19 -9.50
C ARG A 73 10.08 4.10 -8.91
N LYS A 74 10.23 4.20 -7.58
CA LYS A 74 11.53 4.19 -6.91
C LYS A 74 11.44 3.74 -5.47
N HIS A 75 12.58 3.34 -4.89
CA HIS A 75 12.67 3.01 -3.47
C HIS A 75 12.85 4.25 -2.58
N PHE A 76 12.37 4.16 -1.33
CA PHE A 76 12.41 5.25 -0.33
C PHE A 76 13.69 5.24 0.52
N TYR A 77 14.80 4.70 0.00
CA TYR A 77 16.05 4.65 0.76
C TYR A 77 16.66 6.05 0.92
N PRO A 78 17.33 6.34 2.04
CA PRO A 78 17.86 7.68 2.35
C PRO A 78 18.81 8.29 1.30
N ARG A 79 19.41 7.47 0.42
CA ARG A 79 20.33 7.92 -0.63
C ARG A 79 19.66 8.18 -1.98
N GLN A 80 18.37 7.93 -2.11
CA GLN A 80 17.62 8.22 -3.32
C GLN A 80 17.19 9.70 -3.33
N PRO A 81 17.17 10.37 -4.50
CA PRO A 81 16.61 11.71 -4.61
C PRO A 81 15.17 11.75 -4.08
N LYS A 82 14.84 12.78 -3.30
CA LYS A 82 13.47 12.99 -2.80
C LYS A 82 12.58 13.46 -3.94
N HIS A 83 11.35 12.95 -3.99
CA HIS A 83 10.32 13.43 -4.90
C HIS A 83 9.35 14.36 -4.17
N PRO A 84 8.79 15.42 -4.80
CA PRO A 84 7.87 16.35 -4.12
C PRO A 84 6.57 15.71 -3.58
N LEU A 85 6.15 14.59 -4.16
CA LEU A 85 4.99 13.82 -3.72
C LEU A 85 5.33 12.78 -2.64
N GLU A 86 6.61 12.60 -2.28
CA GLU A 86 7.00 11.75 -1.15
C GLU A 86 6.81 12.48 0.17
N GLY A 87 6.35 11.75 1.16
CA GLY A 87 6.20 12.28 2.51
C GLY A 87 4.88 11.93 3.16
N PRO A 88 4.64 12.48 4.36
CA PRO A 88 3.38 12.32 5.06
C PRO A 88 2.26 12.98 4.26
N VAL A 89 1.15 12.27 4.09
CA VAL A 89 -0.05 12.77 3.41
C VAL A 89 -0.68 13.88 4.25
N LYS A 90 -0.69 15.09 3.72
CA LYS A 90 -1.26 16.26 4.41
C LYS A 90 -2.76 16.05 4.68
N GLY A 91 -3.14 16.11 5.96
CA GLY A 91 -4.53 15.97 6.40
C GLY A 91 -5.00 14.52 6.55
N ALA A 92 -4.13 13.53 6.34
CA ALA A 92 -4.44 12.15 6.69
C ALA A 92 -4.46 11.97 8.21
N GLN A 93 -5.27 11.01 8.66
CA GLN A 93 -5.36 10.61 10.06
C GLN A 93 -5.12 9.12 10.17
N LEU A 94 -4.37 8.70 11.19
CA LEU A 94 -4.04 7.29 11.43
C LEU A 94 -4.14 7.00 12.93
N SER A 95 -4.99 6.03 13.27
CA SER A 95 -5.11 5.46 14.61
C SER A 95 -4.61 4.02 14.59
N ILE A 96 -3.75 3.68 15.56
CA ILE A 96 -3.26 2.31 15.75
C ILE A 96 -3.47 1.99 17.22
N VAL A 97 -4.41 1.08 17.51
CA VAL A 97 -4.77 0.68 18.87
C VAL A 97 -4.58 -0.83 19.05
N GLN A 98 -4.22 -1.23 20.26
CA GLN A 98 -4.08 -2.63 20.63
C GLN A 98 -5.21 -3.00 21.60
N GLU A 99 -6.04 -3.95 21.20
CA GLU A 99 -7.13 -4.50 22.01
C GLU A 99 -6.83 -5.98 22.30
N GLY A 100 -6.26 -6.25 23.47
CA GLY A 100 -5.79 -7.59 23.81
C GLY A 100 -4.73 -8.09 22.81
N ALA A 101 -5.04 -9.18 22.09
CA ALA A 101 -4.19 -9.74 21.06
C ALA A 101 -4.39 -9.13 19.66
N THR A 102 -5.39 -8.26 19.49
CA THR A 102 -5.75 -7.70 18.19
C THR A 102 -5.16 -6.30 18.04
N ARG A 103 -4.49 -6.06 16.90
CA ARG A 103 -4.11 -4.71 16.48
C ARG A 103 -5.13 -4.18 15.49
N ILE A 104 -5.73 -3.04 15.81
CA ILE A 104 -6.68 -2.34 14.97
C ILE A 104 -5.97 -1.12 14.37
N VAL A 105 -6.01 -1.02 13.03
CA VAL A 105 -5.40 0.06 12.27
C VAL A 105 -6.48 0.75 11.45
N GLU A 106 -6.73 2.02 11.74
CA GLU A 106 -7.73 2.84 11.06
C GLU A 106 -7.05 4.04 10.41
N SER A 107 -7.30 4.26 9.12
CA SER A 107 -6.69 5.35 8.36
C SER A 107 -7.74 6.12 7.56
N ALA A 108 -7.68 7.44 7.63
CA ALA A 108 -8.46 8.34 6.78
C ALA A 108 -7.49 9.07 5.84
N ILE A 109 -7.63 8.81 4.53
CA ILE A 109 -6.83 9.45 3.48
C ILE A 109 -7.70 10.49 2.76
N PRO A 110 -7.29 11.77 2.68
CA PRO A 110 -8.05 12.79 1.97
C PRO A 110 -8.20 12.43 0.49
N TRP A 111 -9.38 12.68 -0.07
CA TRP A 111 -9.65 12.38 -1.47
C TRP A 111 -8.72 13.10 -2.46
N GLN A 112 -8.14 14.23 -2.06
CA GLN A 112 -7.14 14.96 -2.85
C GLN A 112 -5.84 14.15 -3.03
N ALA A 113 -5.54 13.22 -2.12
CA ALA A 113 -4.38 12.33 -2.24
C ALA A 113 -4.65 11.13 -3.15
N ILE A 114 -5.93 10.75 -3.34
CA ILE A 114 -6.37 9.59 -4.14
C ILE A 114 -7.54 9.94 -5.09
N PRO A 115 -7.38 10.94 -5.98
CA PRO A 115 -8.47 11.45 -6.81
C PRO A 115 -9.13 10.40 -7.71
N HIS A 116 -8.36 9.44 -8.25
CA HIS A 116 -8.92 8.37 -9.09
C HIS A 116 -9.82 7.41 -8.28
N VAL A 117 -9.43 7.08 -7.04
CA VAL A 117 -10.26 6.28 -6.13
C VAL A 117 -11.57 7.02 -5.82
N LYS A 118 -11.49 8.34 -5.58
CA LYS A 118 -12.68 9.17 -5.38
C LYS A 118 -13.59 9.13 -6.61
N ALA A 119 -13.04 9.24 -7.81
CA ALA A 119 -13.82 9.21 -9.05
C ALA A 119 -14.55 7.86 -9.24
N LEU A 120 -13.89 6.73 -8.93
CA LEU A 120 -14.54 5.42 -8.94
C LEU A 120 -15.68 5.33 -7.93
N ARG A 121 -15.44 5.80 -6.69
CA ARG A 121 -16.47 5.87 -5.65
C ARG A 121 -17.67 6.69 -6.10
N ASP A 122 -17.45 7.91 -6.58
CA ASP A 122 -18.51 8.82 -7.00
C ASP A 122 -19.32 8.23 -8.17
N ALA A 123 -18.68 7.41 -9.02
CA ALA A 123 -19.32 6.69 -10.12
C ALA A 123 -19.99 5.37 -9.71
N GLY A 124 -19.95 4.99 -8.42
CA GLY A 124 -20.48 3.72 -7.93
C GLY A 124 -19.74 2.49 -8.44
N LYS A 125 -18.47 2.63 -8.83
CA LYS A 125 -17.60 1.56 -9.31
C LYS A 125 -16.78 0.95 -8.18
N THR A 126 -16.30 -0.26 -8.40
CA THR A 126 -15.32 -0.91 -7.53
C THR A 126 -13.93 -0.29 -7.69
N VAL A 127 -13.06 -0.53 -6.72
CA VAL A 127 -11.63 -0.18 -6.77
C VAL A 127 -10.80 -1.39 -6.37
N GLY A 128 -9.63 -1.58 -7.00
CA GLY A 128 -8.68 -2.59 -6.55
C GLY A 128 -8.06 -2.16 -5.23
N PHE A 129 -8.14 -2.98 -4.20
CA PHE A 129 -7.56 -2.68 -2.88
C PHE A 129 -6.81 -3.87 -2.31
N SER A 130 -5.62 -3.60 -1.77
CA SER A 130 -4.81 -4.59 -1.08
C SER A 130 -4.11 -3.97 0.12
N PHE A 131 -3.74 -4.81 1.07
CA PHE A 131 -2.86 -4.45 2.17
C PHE A 131 -1.82 -5.53 2.42
N ARG A 132 -0.72 -5.11 3.03
CA ARG A 132 0.37 -5.96 3.49
C ARG A 132 0.76 -5.56 4.91
N VAL A 133 0.92 -6.53 5.79
CA VAL A 133 1.52 -6.32 7.11
C VAL A 133 2.98 -6.76 7.04
N ASN A 134 3.89 -5.83 7.31
CA ASN A 134 5.31 -6.15 7.48
C ASN A 134 5.54 -6.55 8.94
N ASP A 135 5.38 -7.83 9.23
CA ASP A 135 5.73 -8.39 10.53
C ASP A 135 7.27 -8.53 10.62
N ASP A 136 7.88 -7.89 11.62
CA ASP A 136 9.32 -8.05 11.93
C ASP A 136 9.65 -9.47 12.46
N SER A 137 8.64 -10.29 12.78
CA SER A 137 8.82 -11.70 13.13
C SER A 137 9.04 -12.56 11.87
N SER A 138 10.02 -13.44 11.93
CA SER A 138 10.84 -13.87 10.80
C SER A 138 10.19 -14.73 9.71
N ASN A 139 8.86 -14.78 9.52
CA ASN A 139 8.25 -15.58 8.44
C ASN A 139 6.78 -15.29 8.05
N ALA A 140 6.11 -14.23 8.51
CA ALA A 140 4.69 -14.03 8.20
C ALA A 140 4.37 -12.64 7.65
N MET A 141 4.80 -12.36 6.41
CA MET A 141 4.15 -11.30 5.64
C MET A 141 2.71 -11.70 5.37
N MET A 142 1.77 -10.91 5.89
CA MET A 142 0.34 -11.13 5.66
C MET A 142 -0.11 -10.20 4.53
N GLU A 143 -0.52 -10.78 3.40
CA GLU A 143 -1.06 -10.05 2.26
C GLU A 143 -2.50 -10.47 1.99
N LEU A 144 -3.38 -9.51 1.75
CA LEU A 144 -4.81 -9.77 1.56
C LEU A 144 -5.12 -10.75 0.42
N ALA A 145 -4.30 -10.68 -0.65
CA ALA A 145 -4.47 -11.46 -1.86
C ALA A 145 -3.78 -12.84 -1.84
N MET A 146 -3.07 -13.16 -0.74
CA MET A 146 -2.41 -14.45 -0.58
C MET A 146 -3.39 -15.62 -0.72
N ASP A 147 -3.00 -16.63 -1.49
CA ASP A 147 -3.75 -17.87 -1.76
C ASP A 147 -5.15 -17.66 -2.37
N ARG A 148 -5.44 -16.47 -2.93
CA ARG A 148 -6.69 -16.21 -3.66
C ARG A 148 -6.51 -16.50 -5.15
N SER A 149 -7.48 -17.21 -5.73
CA SER A 149 -7.43 -17.71 -7.12
C SER A 149 -7.31 -16.64 -8.21
N VAL A 150 -7.70 -15.40 -7.92
CA VAL A 150 -7.64 -14.26 -8.86
C VAL A 150 -6.28 -13.56 -8.85
N SER A 151 -5.46 -13.77 -7.81
CA SER A 151 -4.18 -13.10 -7.67
C SER A 151 -3.02 -14.02 -8.08
N LYS A 152 -1.90 -13.40 -8.46
CA LYS A 152 -0.66 -14.06 -8.82
C LYS A 152 0.51 -13.29 -8.24
N LEU A 153 1.68 -13.92 -8.19
CA LEU A 153 2.90 -13.24 -7.81
C LEU A 153 3.24 -12.15 -8.84
N ASN A 154 3.47 -10.94 -8.35
CA ASN A 154 3.96 -9.78 -9.10
C ASN A 154 5.01 -9.04 -8.24
N SER A 155 6.05 -8.53 -8.86
CA SER A 155 7.10 -7.74 -8.19
C SER A 155 6.82 -6.22 -8.21
N GLN A 156 5.70 -5.80 -8.82
CA GLN A 156 5.38 -4.39 -9.09
C GLN A 156 4.31 -3.83 -8.13
N ALA A 157 4.36 -4.22 -6.86
CA ALA A 157 3.53 -3.69 -5.77
C ALA A 157 4.32 -3.63 -4.46
N PHE A 158 3.90 -2.78 -3.52
CA PHE A 158 4.41 -2.67 -2.16
C PHE A 158 5.94 -2.59 -2.09
N HIS A 159 6.50 -1.46 -2.51
CA HIS A 159 7.94 -1.23 -2.49
C HIS A 159 8.60 -1.68 -1.16
N PRO A 160 9.78 -2.31 -1.20
CA PRO A 160 10.67 -2.41 -2.36
C PRO A 160 10.51 -3.69 -3.21
N ASP A 161 10.61 -3.53 -4.53
CA ASP A 161 10.29 -4.48 -5.62
C ASP A 161 11.06 -5.81 -5.67
N TRP A 162 12.00 -6.05 -4.75
CA TRP A 162 12.75 -7.32 -4.66
C TRP A 162 12.08 -8.39 -3.78
N GLY A 163 10.96 -8.05 -3.14
CA GLY A 163 10.04 -9.02 -2.53
C GLY A 163 8.99 -9.50 -3.54
N GLY A 164 8.59 -10.78 -3.44
CA GLY A 164 7.39 -11.24 -4.12
C GLY A 164 6.14 -10.71 -3.42
N HIS A 165 5.20 -10.17 -4.18
CA HIS A 165 3.90 -9.71 -3.70
C HIS A 165 2.77 -10.39 -4.46
N TRP A 166 1.61 -10.51 -3.83
CA TRP A 166 0.38 -10.90 -4.50
C TRP A 166 -0.24 -9.67 -5.16
N ALA A 167 -0.49 -9.78 -6.46
CA ALA A 167 -1.03 -8.69 -7.26
C ALA A 167 -2.36 -8.19 -6.68
N ASN A 168 -2.52 -6.86 -6.64
CA ASN A 168 -3.74 -6.20 -6.20
C ASN A 168 -4.83 -6.29 -7.30
N GLU A 169 -5.45 -7.46 -7.35
CA GLU A 169 -6.50 -7.84 -8.31
C GLU A 169 -7.87 -8.02 -7.61
N LEU A 170 -7.92 -7.73 -6.29
CA LEU A 170 -9.16 -7.83 -5.52
C LEU A 170 -9.92 -6.53 -5.59
N GLU A 171 -11.15 -6.61 -6.07
CA GLU A 171 -12.05 -5.48 -6.16
C GLU A 171 -12.89 -5.32 -4.89
N PHE A 172 -13.01 -4.09 -4.43
CA PHE A 172 -13.82 -3.69 -3.29
C PHE A 172 -14.86 -2.66 -3.71
N SER A 173 -16.05 -2.76 -3.14
CA SER A 173 -17.09 -1.74 -3.23
C SER A 173 -17.05 -0.81 -2.00
N PHE A 174 -17.63 0.37 -2.14
CA PHE A 174 -17.76 1.33 -1.05
C PHE A 174 -19.07 1.07 -0.29
N GLU A 175 -19.01 1.14 1.04
CA GLU A 175 -20.22 1.15 1.87
C GLU A 175 -21.08 2.39 1.57
N LYS A 176 -22.39 2.24 1.73
CA LYS A 176 -23.41 3.26 1.40
C LYS A 176 -23.70 4.19 2.57
#